data_AF-A0A535ZQK6-F1
#
_entry.id   AF-A0A535ZQK6-F1
#
_cell.length_a   1.000
_cell.length_b   1.000
_cell.length_c   1.000
_cell.angle_alpha   90.00
_cell.angle_beta   90.00
_cell.angle_gamma   90.00
#
_symmetry.space_group_name_H-M   'P 1'
#
loop_
_entity.id
_entity.type
_entity.pdbx_description
1 polymer ?
#
loop_
_entity_poly.entity_id
_entity_poly.type
_entity_poly.pdbx_seq_one_letter_code
_entity_poly.pdbx_strand_id
1 'polypeptide(L)'
;TEGGATLRTALQAFMKPIKDDARSYGQRCADAVVELARQGSGAKRDGAGGKRDGAGPRPQLVIRASLDTLAGTRGAPAGELAGGGTVPAETVQRYACDSAITRITGRGELDHELSHATRTIPASTRRALETRDRHCVFTGCGRPLHWCEGHHLVWWTKGGSTTLPN
;
A
#
# COMPACT_ATOMS: atom_id res chain seq x y z
N THR A 1 -8.73 -1.04 31.45
CA THR A 1 -10.02 -0.40 31.10
C THR A 1 -10.74 -1.26 30.09
N GLU A 2 -12.06 -1.14 29.99
CA GLU A 2 -12.89 -1.83 28.99
C GLU A 2 -12.34 -1.64 27.57
N GLY A 3 -12.02 -0.39 27.19
CA GLY A 3 -11.44 -0.07 25.88
C GLY A 3 -10.12 -0.81 25.59
N GLY A 4 -9.27 -1.00 26.59
CA GLY A 4 -8.04 -1.79 26.44
C GLY A 4 -8.29 -3.29 26.22
N ALA A 5 -9.35 -3.83 26.82
CA ALA A 5 -9.75 -5.22 26.57
C ALA A 5 -10.31 -5.39 25.14
N THR A 6 -11.18 -4.47 24.70
CA THR A 6 -11.74 -4.46 23.34
C THR A 6 -10.65 -4.36 22.28
N LEU A 7 -9.70 -3.42 22.42
CA LEU A 7 -8.59 -3.26 21.47
C LEU A 7 -7.73 -4.52 21.41
N ARG A 8 -7.34 -5.09 22.55
CA ARG A 8 -6.52 -6.30 22.61
C ARG A 8 -7.20 -7.49 21.92
N THR A 9 -8.50 -7.68 22.15
CA THR A 9 -9.28 -8.74 21.49
C THR A 9 -9.31 -8.55 19.97
N ALA A 10 -9.48 -7.31 19.48
CA ALA A 10 -9.47 -7.03 18.05
C ALA A 10 -8.09 -7.31 17.41
N LEU A 11 -6.99 -6.97 18.09
CA LEU A 11 -5.64 -7.17 17.57
C LEU A 11 -5.20 -8.63 17.54
N GLN A 12 -5.67 -9.47 18.47
CA GLN A 12 -5.26 -10.88 18.57
C GLN A 12 -5.46 -11.68 17.27
N ALA A 13 -6.49 -11.36 16.49
CA ALA A 13 -6.76 -12.00 15.20
C ALA A 13 -5.58 -11.84 14.20
N PHE A 14 -4.80 -10.77 14.31
CA PHE A 14 -3.70 -10.44 13.40
C PHE A 14 -2.31 -10.68 14.00
N MET A 15 -2.20 -10.90 15.32
CA MET A 15 -0.92 -11.07 16.01
C MET A 15 -0.42 -12.52 16.06
N LYS A 16 -1.18 -13.48 15.53
CA LYS A 16 -0.79 -14.90 15.57
C LYS A 16 0.54 -15.10 14.82
N PRO A 17 1.60 -15.58 15.50
CA PRO A 17 2.88 -15.82 14.84
C PRO A 17 2.74 -16.99 13.86
N ILE A 18 3.42 -16.88 12.73
CA ILE A 18 3.59 -18.00 11.78
C ILE A 18 4.85 -18.80 12.13
N LYS A 19 5.04 -19.95 11.47
CA LYS A 19 6.27 -20.73 11.64
C LYS A 19 7.48 -19.85 11.26
N ASP A 20 8.51 -19.86 12.10
CA ASP A 20 9.75 -19.09 11.93
C ASP A 20 9.55 -17.55 11.88
N ASP A 21 8.49 -17.03 12.54
CA ASP A 21 8.22 -15.59 12.62
C ASP A 21 9.22 -14.86 13.53
N ALA A 22 10.16 -14.13 12.93
CA ALA A 22 11.17 -13.35 13.64
C ALA A 22 10.65 -12.05 14.27
N ARG A 23 9.38 -11.68 14.06
CA ARG A 23 8.82 -10.40 14.55
C ARG A 23 8.58 -10.43 16.07
N SER A 24 8.98 -9.37 16.75
CA SER A 24 8.69 -9.17 18.17
C SER A 24 7.18 -9.02 18.43
N TYR A 25 6.76 -9.18 19.70
CA TYR A 25 5.37 -8.94 20.09
C TYR A 25 4.93 -7.51 19.73
N GLY A 26 5.79 -6.51 19.99
CA GLY A 26 5.52 -5.11 19.64
C GLY A 26 5.35 -4.88 18.14
N GLN A 27 6.18 -5.52 17.32
CA GLN A 27 6.05 -5.46 15.85
C GLN A 27 4.75 -6.10 15.36
N ARG A 28 4.37 -7.27 15.91
CA ARG A 28 3.09 -7.91 15.57
C ARG A 28 1.88 -7.08 16.02
N CYS A 29 1.97 -6.42 17.16
CA CYS A 29 0.95 -5.49 17.63
C CYS A 29 0.83 -4.28 16.72
N ALA A 30 1.95 -3.67 16.31
CA ALA A 30 1.95 -2.55 15.36
C ALA A 30 1.35 -2.96 14.01
N ASP A 31 1.75 -4.10 13.47
CA ASP A 31 1.17 -4.67 12.25
C ASP A 31 -0.34 -4.89 12.37
N ALA A 32 -0.80 -5.39 13.52
CA ALA A 32 -2.22 -5.62 13.80
C ALA A 32 -3.04 -4.32 13.87
N VAL A 33 -2.48 -3.25 14.44
CA VAL A 33 -3.14 -1.93 14.48
C VAL A 33 -3.30 -1.37 13.08
N VAL A 34 -2.25 -1.47 12.25
CA VAL A 34 -2.30 -1.05 10.85
C VAL A 34 -3.35 -1.83 10.07
N GLU A 35 -3.45 -3.14 10.28
CA GLU A 35 -4.45 -3.98 9.62
C GLU A 35 -5.88 -3.63 10.04
N LEU A 36 -6.11 -3.39 11.34
CA LEU A 36 -7.42 -2.96 11.84
C LEU A 36 -7.86 -1.62 11.22
N ALA A 37 -6.94 -0.67 11.08
CA ALA A 37 -7.19 0.60 10.41
C ALA A 37 -7.53 0.40 8.92
N ARG A 38 -6.78 -0.45 8.21
CA ARG A 38 -7.02 -0.80 6.79
C ARG A 38 -8.39 -1.44 6.57
N GLN A 39 -8.87 -2.26 7.51
CA GLN A 39 -10.20 -2.86 7.44
C GLN A 39 -11.32 -1.85 7.67
N GLY A 40 -11.16 -0.96 8.66
CA GLY A 40 -12.13 0.09 8.96
C GLY A 40 -12.31 1.10 7.81
N SER A 41 -11.25 1.38 7.06
CA SER A 41 -11.30 2.30 5.92
C SER A 41 -11.82 1.68 4.62
N GLY A 42 -12.23 0.41 4.62
CA GLY A 42 -12.59 -0.31 3.41
C GLY A 42 -13.54 -1.49 3.63
N ALA A 43 -14.76 -1.20 4.10
CA ALA A 43 -15.99 -1.92 3.77
C ALA A 43 -17.19 -1.36 4.54
N LYS A 44 -18.25 -0.95 3.83
CA LYS A 44 -19.58 -1.42 4.24
C LYS A 44 -19.59 -2.92 3.98
N ARG A 45 -19.79 -3.72 5.03
CA ARG A 45 -20.11 -5.14 4.93
C ARG A 45 -21.59 -5.22 4.55
N ASP A 46 -21.88 -5.19 3.26
CA ASP A 46 -23.24 -5.51 2.82
C ASP A 46 -23.36 -7.04 2.77
N GLY A 47 -23.85 -7.61 3.88
CA GLY A 47 -24.34 -8.99 3.97
C GLY A 47 -23.29 -10.10 4.00
N ALA A 48 -23.71 -11.24 4.55
CA ALA A 48 -22.96 -12.49 4.57
C ALA A 48 -22.69 -12.96 3.13
N GLY A 49 -21.49 -12.67 2.62
CA GLY A 49 -21.06 -13.03 1.26
C GLY A 49 -20.74 -11.85 0.34
N GLY A 50 -20.87 -10.60 0.80
CA GLY A 50 -20.55 -9.41 0.00
C GLY A 50 -19.08 -9.38 -0.45
N LYS A 51 -18.84 -9.44 -1.77
CA LYS A 51 -17.54 -9.16 -2.35
C LYS A 51 -17.08 -7.79 -1.88
N ARG A 52 -15.80 -7.68 -1.51
CA ARG A 52 -15.17 -6.38 -1.29
C ARG A 52 -15.06 -5.71 -2.64
N ASP A 53 -16.09 -4.98 -3.03
CA ASP A 53 -15.93 -3.97 -4.07
C ASP A 53 -14.94 -2.98 -3.48
N GLY A 54 -13.67 -3.06 -3.90
CA GLY A 54 -12.55 -2.27 -3.40
C GLY A 54 -12.66 -0.77 -3.68
N ALA A 55 -13.88 -0.25 -3.79
CA ALA A 55 -14.29 1.09 -4.18
C ALA A 55 -14.68 2.00 -2.99
N GLY A 56 -14.55 1.52 -1.74
CA GLY A 56 -14.59 2.42 -0.58
C GLY A 56 -13.38 3.36 -0.59
N PRO A 57 -13.52 4.64 -0.17
CA PRO A 57 -12.40 5.58 -0.14
C PRO A 57 -11.32 5.07 0.80
N ARG A 58 -10.25 4.52 0.21
CA ARG A 58 -9.05 4.11 0.93
C ARG A 58 -8.41 5.34 1.59
N PRO A 59 -7.78 5.18 2.77
CA PRO A 59 -7.04 6.27 3.38
C PRO A 59 -5.89 6.63 2.44
N GLN A 60 -5.84 7.90 2.02
CA GLN A 60 -4.82 8.37 1.08
C GLN A 60 -3.63 8.93 1.87
N LEU A 61 -2.43 8.56 1.43
CA LEU A 61 -1.19 9.15 1.91
C LEU A 61 -0.70 10.17 0.89
N VAL A 62 -0.33 11.36 1.35
CA VAL A 62 0.35 12.36 0.53
C VAL A 62 1.83 12.33 0.90
N ILE A 63 2.66 11.92 -0.07
CA ILE A 63 4.11 11.90 0.05
C ILE A 63 4.67 13.00 -0.86
N ARG A 64 5.48 13.90 -0.28
CA ARG A 64 6.28 14.87 -1.02
C ARG A 64 7.68 14.31 -1.20
N ALA A 65 8.21 14.36 -2.41
CA ALA A 65 9.54 13.86 -2.70
C ALA A 65 10.17 14.65 -3.85
N SER A 66 11.50 14.72 -3.87
CA SER A 66 12.22 15.28 -5.02
C SER A 66 12.15 14.31 -6.21
N LEU A 67 12.44 14.84 -7.40
CA LEU A 67 12.54 14.00 -8.60
C LEU A 67 13.66 12.94 -8.44
N ASP A 68 14.77 13.29 -7.79
CA ASP A 68 15.87 12.37 -7.53
C ASP A 68 15.46 11.21 -6.61
N THR A 69 14.64 11.48 -5.58
CA THR A 69 14.08 10.45 -4.71
C THR A 69 13.17 9.50 -5.49
N LEU A 70 12.33 10.04 -6.37
CA LEU A 70 11.44 9.26 -7.23
C LEU A 70 12.19 8.47 -8.29
N ALA A 71 13.29 9.01 -8.83
CA ALA A 71 14.16 8.35 -9.81
C ALA A 71 15.08 7.30 -9.17
N GLY A 72 15.21 7.28 -7.86
CA GLY A 72 16.10 6.38 -7.15
C GLY A 72 17.59 6.72 -7.29
N THR A 73 17.89 8.00 -7.48
CA THR A 73 19.27 8.50 -7.51
C THR A 73 19.96 8.19 -6.19
N ARG A 74 21.18 7.64 -6.26
CA ARG A 74 21.96 7.33 -5.06
C ARG A 74 22.25 8.60 -4.27
N GLY A 75 21.93 8.60 -2.97
CA GLY A 75 22.10 9.77 -2.10
C GLY A 75 20.95 10.78 -2.15
N ALA A 76 19.88 10.49 -2.90
CA ALA A 76 18.67 11.30 -2.87
C ALA A 76 18.08 11.36 -1.44
N PRO A 77 17.44 12.49 -1.06
CA PRO A 77 16.82 12.63 0.25
C PRO A 77 15.64 11.66 0.42
N ALA A 78 15.21 11.46 1.67
CA ALA A 78 13.96 10.78 1.97
C ALA A 78 12.76 11.60 1.47
N GLY A 79 11.64 10.93 1.19
CA GLY A 79 10.35 11.59 1.03
C GLY A 79 9.78 12.03 2.38
N GLU A 80 8.80 12.91 2.34
CA GLU A 80 8.14 13.47 3.52
C GLU A 80 6.65 13.16 3.49
N LEU A 81 6.11 12.66 4.60
CA LEU A 81 4.66 12.49 4.77
C LEU A 81 4.04 13.83 5.14
N ALA A 82 2.90 14.17 4.55
CA ALA A 82 2.16 15.39 4.92
C ALA A 82 1.76 15.43 6.41
N GLY A 83 1.57 14.28 7.05
CA GLY A 83 1.30 14.13 8.48
C GLY A 83 2.53 14.12 9.39
N GLY A 84 3.73 14.36 8.83
CA GLY A 84 5.01 14.32 9.53
C GLY A 84 5.74 12.98 9.42
N GLY A 85 7.07 13.05 9.53
CA GLY A 85 7.97 11.92 9.36
C GLY A 85 8.51 11.75 7.94
N THR A 86 9.58 10.95 7.83
CA THR A 86 10.27 10.69 6.56
C THR A 86 10.05 9.27 6.08
N VAL A 87 10.12 9.10 4.77
CA VAL A 87 9.91 7.82 4.08
C VAL A 87 11.12 7.54 3.21
N PRO A 88 11.78 6.38 3.35
CA PRO A 88 12.95 6.04 2.53
C PRO A 88 12.65 6.13 1.03
N ALA A 89 13.64 6.54 0.23
CA ALA A 89 13.48 6.71 -1.22
C ALA A 89 12.94 5.44 -1.92
N GLU A 90 13.36 4.27 -1.48
CA GLU A 90 12.85 2.98 -1.97
C GLU A 90 11.35 2.80 -1.70
N THR A 91 10.87 3.27 -0.54
CA THR A 91 9.45 3.21 -0.21
C THR A 91 8.64 4.22 -1.04
N VAL A 92 9.20 5.40 -1.33
CA VAL A 92 8.59 6.36 -2.25
C VAL A 92 8.40 5.74 -3.63
N GLN A 93 9.44 5.10 -4.17
CA GLN A 93 9.37 4.41 -5.47
C GLN A 93 8.38 3.25 -5.48
N ARG A 94 8.31 2.48 -4.38
CA ARG A 94 7.31 1.42 -4.21
C ARG A 94 5.90 1.98 -4.28
N TYR A 95 5.62 3.06 -3.55
CA TYR A 95 4.30 3.70 -3.60
C TYR A 95 3.99 4.32 -4.96
N ALA A 96 4.99 4.85 -5.66
CA ALA A 96 4.83 5.42 -7.00
C ALA A 96 4.29 4.41 -8.04
N CYS A 97 4.43 3.10 -7.79
CA CYS A 97 3.89 2.07 -8.68
C CYS A 97 2.34 2.00 -8.69
N ASP A 98 1.67 2.42 -7.61
CA ASP A 98 0.20 2.35 -7.44
C ASP A 98 -0.37 3.69 -6.90
N SER A 99 0.21 4.82 -7.34
CA SER A 99 -0.18 6.17 -6.89
C SER A 99 -0.48 7.12 -8.05
N ALA A 100 -1.36 8.08 -7.79
CA ALA A 100 -1.42 9.30 -8.60
C ALA A 100 -0.22 10.19 -8.26
N ILE A 101 0.51 10.66 -9.28
CA ILE A 101 1.68 11.51 -9.10
C ILE A 101 1.38 12.88 -9.73
N THR A 102 1.47 13.92 -8.92
CA THR A 102 1.37 15.30 -9.35
C THR A 102 2.74 15.93 -9.30
N ARG A 103 3.20 16.49 -10.44
CA ARG A 103 4.46 17.22 -10.52
C ARG A 103 4.21 18.72 -10.32
N ILE A 104 5.11 19.37 -9.60
CA ILE A 104 5.08 20.84 -9.38
C ILE A 104 6.31 21.42 -10.07
N THR A 105 6.12 22.15 -11.17
CA THR A 105 7.18 22.91 -11.86
C THR A 105 7.03 24.39 -11.54
N GLY A 106 7.99 24.99 -10.85
CA GLY A 106 7.91 26.35 -10.30
C GLY A 106 7.91 27.51 -11.30
N ARG A 107 7.20 27.43 -12.44
CA ARG A 107 7.12 28.48 -13.47
C ARG A 107 5.92 29.43 -13.37
N GLY A 108 5.18 29.42 -12.26
CA GLY A 108 4.21 30.49 -11.93
C GLY A 108 2.74 30.14 -12.16
N GLU A 109 2.44 29.04 -12.84
CA GLU A 109 1.20 28.29 -12.65
C GLU A 109 1.58 26.87 -12.22
N LEU A 110 0.77 26.30 -11.33
CA LEU A 110 0.81 24.87 -11.07
C LEU A 110 0.40 24.18 -12.37
N ASP A 111 1.33 23.97 -13.29
CA ASP A 111 1.19 22.98 -14.34
C ASP A 111 1.23 21.63 -13.63
N HIS A 112 0.09 21.27 -13.05
CA HIS A 112 -0.21 19.91 -12.71
C HIS A 112 -0.24 19.16 -14.04
N GLU A 113 0.90 18.58 -14.41
CA GLU A 113 0.85 17.35 -15.18
C GLU A 113 0.08 16.36 -14.30
N LEU A 114 -1.25 16.34 -14.45
CA LEU A 114 -2.13 15.28 -14.01
C LEU A 114 -1.71 14.05 -14.80
N SER A 115 -0.61 13.45 -14.35
CA SER A 115 -0.15 12.20 -14.91
C SER A 115 -1.28 11.21 -14.62
N HIS A 116 -1.98 10.78 -15.68
CA HIS A 116 -3.28 10.09 -15.65
C HIS A 116 -3.52 9.29 -14.36
N ALA A 117 -4.58 9.66 -13.62
CA ALA A 117 -5.06 9.00 -12.41
C ALA A 117 -5.52 7.54 -12.61
N THR A 118 -5.16 6.90 -13.73
CA THR A 118 -5.41 5.49 -14.06
C THR A 118 -4.36 4.55 -13.48
N ARG A 119 -3.43 5.05 -12.66
CA ARG A 119 -2.31 4.26 -12.14
C ARG A 119 -2.61 3.46 -10.88
N THR A 120 -3.83 3.56 -10.36
CA THR A 120 -4.36 2.54 -9.46
C THR A 120 -4.57 1.26 -10.27
N ILE A 121 -4.05 0.11 -9.82
CA ILE A 121 -4.25 -1.18 -10.50
C ILE A 121 -5.73 -1.36 -10.85
N PRO A 122 -6.10 -1.50 -12.14
CA PRO A 122 -7.49 -1.64 -12.53
C PRO A 122 -8.16 -2.82 -11.83
N ALA A 123 -9.44 -2.70 -11.50
CA ALA A 123 -10.18 -3.77 -10.82
C ALA A 123 -10.17 -5.10 -11.62
N SER A 124 -10.06 -5.06 -12.95
CA SER A 124 -9.84 -6.25 -13.80
C SER A 124 -8.49 -6.90 -13.54
N THR A 125 -7.39 -6.13 -13.56
CA THR A 125 -6.05 -6.61 -13.27
C THR A 125 -5.94 -7.15 -11.85
N ARG A 126 -6.56 -6.48 -10.87
CA ARG A 126 -6.61 -6.98 -9.48
C ARG A 126 -7.30 -8.34 -9.38
N ARG A 127 -8.46 -8.52 -10.03
CA ARG A 127 -9.16 -9.83 -10.07
C ARG A 127 -8.33 -10.91 -10.76
N ALA A 128 -7.56 -10.54 -11.78
CA ALA A 128 -6.65 -11.45 -12.44
C ALA A 128 -5.48 -11.88 -11.54
N LEU A 129 -4.88 -10.95 -10.78
CA LEU A 129 -3.90 -11.27 -9.73
C LEU A 129 -4.51 -12.19 -8.65
N GLU A 130 -5.73 -11.90 -8.20
CA GLU A 130 -6.48 -12.72 -7.25
C GLU A 130 -6.66 -14.17 -7.70
N THR A 131 -6.90 -14.36 -9.00
CA THR A 131 -7.07 -15.70 -9.60
C THR A 131 -5.73 -16.42 -9.79
N ARG A 132 -4.70 -15.70 -10.24
CA ARG A 132 -3.37 -16.25 -10.54
C ARG A 132 -2.61 -16.65 -9.28
N ASP A 133 -2.55 -15.75 -8.31
CA ASP A 133 -1.58 -15.84 -7.20
C ASP A 133 -2.16 -16.58 -5.99
N ARG A 134 -3.49 -16.52 -5.78
CA ARG A 134 -4.28 -17.05 -4.64
C ARG A 134 -3.87 -16.60 -3.23
N HIS A 135 -2.59 -16.40 -2.96
CA HIS A 135 -1.99 -15.81 -1.76
C HIS A 135 -0.79 -14.92 -2.16
N CYS A 136 -0.15 -14.28 -1.19
CA CYS A 136 1.07 -13.51 -1.43
C CYS A 136 2.15 -14.38 -2.10
N VAL A 137 2.72 -13.91 -3.21
CA VAL A 137 3.75 -14.66 -3.97
C VAL A 137 5.16 -14.49 -3.41
N PHE A 138 5.35 -13.60 -2.41
CA PHE A 138 6.65 -13.43 -1.77
C PHE A 138 7.09 -14.71 -1.07
N THR A 139 8.36 -15.08 -1.21
CA THR A 139 8.92 -16.34 -0.72
C THR A 139 8.59 -16.55 0.76
N GLY A 140 7.88 -17.63 1.06
CA GLY A 140 7.49 -18.01 2.43
C GLY A 140 6.28 -17.26 3.02
N CYS A 141 5.64 -16.35 2.27
CA CYS A 141 4.48 -15.61 2.76
C CYS A 141 3.16 -16.29 2.39
N GLY A 142 2.38 -16.70 3.38
CA GLY A 142 1.05 -17.30 3.20
C GLY A 142 -0.12 -16.31 3.32
N ARG A 143 0.12 -14.99 3.31
CA ARG A 143 -0.96 -14.02 3.53
C ARG A 143 -2.00 -14.08 2.40
N PRO A 144 -3.30 -13.99 2.72
CA PRO A 144 -4.35 -14.01 1.71
C PRO A 144 -4.30 -12.74 0.84
N LEU A 145 -4.69 -12.85 -0.44
CA LEU A 145 -4.53 -11.73 -1.40
C LEU A 145 -5.31 -10.48 -1.08
N HIS A 146 -6.38 -10.57 -0.30
CA HIS A 146 -7.10 -9.38 0.16
C HIS A 146 -6.31 -8.54 1.17
N TRP A 147 -5.16 -9.04 1.66
CA TRP A 147 -4.15 -8.30 2.44
C TRP A 147 -2.94 -7.88 1.61
N CYS A 148 -2.91 -8.22 0.33
CA CYS A 148 -1.81 -7.92 -0.56
C CYS A 148 -2.13 -6.70 -1.44
N GLU A 149 -1.07 -5.95 -1.71
CA GLU A 149 -1.02 -4.90 -2.73
C GLU A 149 -0.32 -5.48 -3.95
N GLY A 150 -0.75 -5.09 -5.15
CA GLY A 150 -0.02 -5.44 -6.36
C GLY A 150 1.18 -4.51 -6.52
N HIS A 151 2.28 -5.05 -7.01
CA HIS A 151 3.51 -4.30 -7.21
C HIS A 151 4.17 -4.78 -8.50
N HIS A 152 4.65 -3.85 -9.32
CA HIS A 152 5.34 -4.20 -10.56
C HIS A 152 6.70 -4.87 -10.28
N LEU A 153 7.04 -5.88 -11.07
CA LEU A 153 8.37 -6.51 -11.10
C LEU A 153 9.40 -5.52 -11.64
N VAL A 154 9.13 -4.95 -12.80
CA VAL A 154 9.85 -3.80 -13.36
C VAL A 154 9.09 -2.56 -12.93
N TRP A 155 9.73 -1.77 -12.08
CA TRP A 155 9.09 -0.61 -11.45
C TRP A 155 8.63 0.38 -12.50
N TRP A 156 7.48 1.01 -12.25
CA TRP A 156 6.94 2.01 -13.16
C TRP A 156 7.92 3.18 -13.41
N THR A 157 8.60 3.65 -12.35
CA THR A 157 9.62 4.72 -12.46
C THR A 157 10.80 4.35 -13.36
N LYS A 158 10.95 3.06 -13.70
CA LYS A 158 11.97 2.52 -14.61
C LYS A 158 11.40 2.13 -15.96
N GLY A 159 10.19 2.58 -16.30
CA GLY A 159 9.51 2.31 -17.58
C GLY A 159 8.72 1.00 -17.62
N GLY A 160 8.46 0.35 -16.47
CA GLY A 160 7.62 -0.84 -16.40
C GLY A 160 6.17 -0.56 -16.82
N SER A 161 5.59 -1.45 -17.64
CA SER A 161 4.20 -1.33 -18.09
C SER A 161 3.21 -1.84 -17.04
N THR A 162 2.04 -1.23 -16.92
CA THR A 162 0.97 -1.72 -16.04
C THR A 162 0.19 -2.83 -16.75
N THR A 163 0.77 -4.02 -16.77
CA THR A 163 0.19 -5.22 -17.39
C THR A 163 0.32 -6.40 -16.43
N LEU A 164 -0.60 -7.38 -16.48
CA LEU A 164 -0.61 -8.50 -15.54
C LEU A 164 0.73 -9.27 -15.40
N PRO A 165 1.53 -9.46 -16.47
CA PRO A 165 2.83 -10.12 -16.35
C PRO A 165 3.90 -9.32 -15.59
N ASN A 166 3.71 -8.01 -15.41
CA ASN A 166 4.66 -7.11 -14.75
C ASN A 166 4.13 -6.67 -13.40
#